data_AF-A0A4Q2DNA1-F1
#
_entry.id   AF-A0A4Q2DNA1-F1
#
_cell.length_a   1.000
_cell.length_b   1.000
_cell.length_c   1.000
_cell.angle_alpha   90.00
_cell.angle_beta   90.00
_cell.angle_gamma   90.00
#
_symmetry.space_group_name_H-M   'P 1'
#
loop_
_entity.id
_entity.type
_entity.pdbx_description
1 polymer ?
#
loop_
_entity_poly.entity_id
_entity_poly.type
_entity_poly.pdbx_seq_one_letter_code
_entity_poly.pdbx_strand_id
1 'polypeptide(L)'
;MDSPFSKYLDSGCSPQASDAEIPLIKALIEQELDVIGSIDKKIKDIEDSLAALKVRRKASKIFIRKHRALIAPIKRLPPDILSTVFLACLPVIESTEAAITPNHPAVVISHVCRQWRQLSLDTALLWSRIQLILPYVNYDRFPPAQEVDLNAETAALFESAVRRLFDATTVWLSRSKGCPLTIFMEASEGVAGGSDTHQLKILEESILAGLGKLVSLLLGESKRWEQVRFKLAVIGNSRRSQLSRLLFLTPQDVPILRKASIVINPLEILEAPINPSMEPARFWDGLSMGTIHGQALQSLTLVCPKNATKLRVLQFGGAMADSLNRRRSAGFAQVMSEPATV
;
A
#
# COMPACT_ATOMS: atom_id res chain seq x y z
N MET A 1 63.72 -13.63 13.12
CA MET A 1 64.95 -12.83 12.94
C MET A 1 65.77 -13.04 14.19
N ASP A 2 66.90 -13.75 14.08
CA ASP A 2 67.77 -13.98 15.22
C ASP A 2 68.61 -12.72 15.47
N SER A 3 68.22 -11.93 16.48
CA SER A 3 68.96 -10.73 16.84
C SER A 3 70.27 -11.11 17.54
N PRO A 4 71.42 -10.53 17.16
CA PRO A 4 72.68 -10.70 17.89
C PRO A 4 72.60 -10.17 19.34
N PHE A 5 71.55 -9.40 19.67
CA PHE A 5 71.28 -8.87 21.02
C PHE A 5 70.16 -9.61 21.76
N SER A 6 69.73 -10.79 21.29
CA SER A 6 68.61 -11.57 21.84
C SER A 6 68.68 -11.80 23.36
N LYS A 7 69.88 -11.94 23.91
CA LYS A 7 70.13 -12.12 25.36
C LYS A 7 69.66 -10.93 26.23
N TYR A 8 69.49 -9.74 25.65
CA TYR A 8 69.11 -8.51 26.35
C TYR A 8 67.66 -8.08 26.14
N LEU A 9 66.95 -8.67 25.19
CA LEU A 9 65.61 -8.21 24.80
C LEU A 9 64.51 -8.58 25.82
N ASP A 10 64.68 -9.69 26.55
CA ASP A 10 63.66 -10.23 27.47
C ASP A 10 64.13 -10.42 28.93
N SER A 11 65.40 -10.12 29.24
CA SER A 11 66.04 -10.51 30.52
C SER A 11 65.96 -9.45 31.64
N GLY A 12 65.35 -8.28 31.38
CA GLY A 12 65.21 -7.19 32.37
C GLY A 12 66.54 -6.57 32.82
N CYS A 13 67.68 -7.02 32.30
CA CYS A 13 69.00 -6.45 32.56
C CYS A 13 69.18 -5.18 31.73
N SER A 14 69.31 -4.02 32.40
CA SER A 14 69.80 -2.80 31.74
C SER A 14 71.22 -3.05 31.22
N PRO A 15 71.50 -2.78 29.93
CA PRO A 15 72.83 -3.03 29.41
C PRO A 15 73.81 -2.08 30.10
N GLN A 16 74.91 -2.61 30.63
CA GLN A 16 76.17 -1.86 30.70
C GLN A 16 76.69 -1.72 29.26
N ALA A 17 75.93 -1.02 28.41
CA ALA A 17 76.25 -0.88 27.00
C ALA A 17 77.56 -0.12 26.92
N SER A 18 78.62 -0.81 26.52
CA SER A 18 79.87 -0.18 26.13
C SER A 18 79.56 0.84 25.03
N ASP A 19 80.25 2.00 25.02
CA ASP A 19 80.13 3.02 23.96
C ASP A 19 80.31 2.44 22.53
N ALA A 20 80.87 1.24 22.40
CA ALA A 20 81.05 0.51 21.14
C ALA A 20 79.83 -0.32 20.66
N GLU A 21 78.89 -0.71 21.54
CA GLU A 21 77.73 -1.56 21.17
C GLU A 21 76.52 -0.73 20.73
N ILE A 22 76.37 0.48 21.27
CA ILE A 22 75.29 1.43 20.93
C ILE A 22 75.27 1.75 19.42
N PRO A 23 76.40 2.02 18.74
CA PRO A 23 76.41 2.24 17.29
C PRO A 23 75.92 1.03 16.48
N LEU A 24 76.22 -0.20 16.94
CA LEU A 24 75.80 -1.43 16.26
C LEU A 24 74.28 -1.65 16.38
N ILE A 25 73.71 -1.41 17.57
CA ILE A 25 72.26 -1.46 17.78
C ILE A 25 71.56 -0.39 16.93
N LYS A 26 72.09 0.84 16.89
CA LYS A 26 71.54 1.92 16.06
C LYS A 26 71.57 1.55 14.56
N ALA A 27 72.67 1.00 14.07
CA ALA A 27 72.78 0.58 12.66
C ALA A 27 71.79 -0.54 12.31
N LEU A 28 71.58 -1.51 13.21
CA LEU A 28 70.59 -2.57 13.02
C LEU A 28 69.15 -2.00 13.00
N ILE A 29 68.85 -1.04 13.88
CA ILE A 29 67.55 -0.34 13.87
C ILE A 29 67.37 0.41 12.54
N GLU A 30 68.38 1.16 12.08
CA GLU A 30 68.33 1.88 10.80
C GLU A 30 68.07 0.91 9.63
N GLN A 31 68.74 -0.23 9.61
CA GLN A 31 68.53 -1.27 8.60
C GLN A 31 67.09 -1.82 8.63
N GLU A 32 66.53 -2.11 9.80
CA GLU A 32 65.15 -2.59 9.91
C GLU A 32 64.12 -1.49 9.57
N LEU A 33 64.41 -0.22 9.86
CA LEU A 33 63.60 0.92 9.42
C LEU A 33 63.58 1.05 7.90
N ASP A 34 64.71 0.83 7.22
CA ASP A 34 64.78 0.79 5.76
C ASP A 34 63.95 -0.38 5.20
N VAL A 35 64.01 -1.55 5.84
CA VAL A 35 63.18 -2.71 5.46
C VAL A 35 61.70 -2.39 5.60
N ILE A 36 61.27 -1.80 6.71
CA ILE A 36 59.89 -1.35 6.94
C ILE A 36 59.46 -0.36 5.85
N GLY A 37 60.26 0.67 5.58
CA GLY A 37 59.96 1.64 4.53
C GLY A 37 59.80 1.00 3.14
N SER A 38 60.60 -0.03 2.84
CA SER A 38 60.46 -0.81 1.61
C SER A 38 59.17 -1.64 1.54
N ILE A 39 58.73 -2.19 2.68
CA ILE A 39 57.49 -2.97 2.79
C ILE A 39 56.28 -2.05 2.68
N ASP A 40 56.27 -0.92 3.39
CA ASP A 40 55.19 0.07 3.34
C ASP A 40 54.99 0.62 1.92
N LYS A 41 56.09 0.86 1.19
CA LYS A 41 56.02 1.23 -0.22
C LYS A 41 55.33 0.14 -1.05
N LYS A 42 55.67 -1.14 -0.86
CA LYS A 42 55.02 -2.26 -1.56
C LYS A 42 53.55 -2.40 -1.19
N ILE A 43 53.19 -2.22 0.09
CA ILE A 43 51.80 -2.21 0.54
C ILE A 43 51.03 -1.13 -0.21
N LYS A 44 51.55 0.10 -0.21
CA LYS A 44 50.94 1.23 -0.92
C LYS A 44 50.79 0.97 -2.42
N ASP A 45 51.83 0.47 -3.09
CA ASP A 45 51.80 0.16 -4.52
C ASP A 45 50.75 -0.92 -4.84
N ILE A 46 50.60 -1.93 -3.98
CA ILE A 46 49.58 -2.99 -4.11
C ILE A 46 48.18 -2.43 -3.85
N GLU A 47 48.00 -1.58 -2.83
CA GLU A 47 46.73 -0.94 -2.51
C GLU A 47 46.25 -0.04 -3.66
N ASP A 48 47.15 0.76 -4.24
CA ASP A 48 46.89 1.60 -5.40
C ASP A 48 46.50 0.76 -6.63
N SER A 49 47.24 -0.32 -6.87
CA SER A 49 46.94 -1.29 -7.95
C SER A 49 45.58 -1.96 -7.75
N LEU A 50 45.25 -2.36 -6.52
CA LEU A 50 43.97 -2.95 -6.16
C LEU A 50 42.81 -1.96 -6.37
N ALA A 51 43.00 -0.70 -5.98
CA ALA A 51 42.03 0.36 -6.20
C ALA A 51 41.77 0.56 -7.70
N ALA A 52 42.83 0.65 -8.52
CA ALA A 52 42.72 0.78 -9.97
C ALA A 52 41.97 -0.42 -10.61
N LEU A 53 42.30 -1.65 -10.19
CA LEU A 53 41.62 -2.86 -10.67
C LEU A 53 40.14 -2.90 -10.25
N LYS A 54 39.79 -2.46 -9.04
CA LYS A 54 38.39 -2.35 -8.59
C LYS A 54 37.60 -1.37 -9.46
N VAL A 55 38.18 -0.22 -9.79
CA VAL A 55 37.58 0.78 -10.70
C VAL A 55 37.37 0.16 -12.09
N ARG A 56 38.40 -0.48 -12.67
CA ARG A 56 38.31 -1.14 -13.98
C ARG A 56 37.27 -2.27 -14.01
N ARG A 57 37.18 -3.07 -12.94
CA ARG A 57 36.15 -4.11 -12.77
C ARG A 57 34.74 -3.50 -12.74
N LYS A 58 34.53 -2.39 -12.01
CA LYS A 58 33.24 -1.68 -11.97
C LYS A 58 32.85 -1.15 -13.35
N ALA A 59 33.79 -0.53 -14.07
CA ALA A 59 33.56 -0.06 -15.44
C ALA A 59 33.19 -1.20 -16.39
N SER A 60 33.92 -2.32 -16.33
CA SER A 60 33.65 -3.51 -17.15
C SER A 60 32.28 -4.13 -16.84
N LYS A 61 31.88 -4.21 -15.56
CA LYS A 61 30.53 -4.65 -15.17
C LYS A 61 29.44 -3.75 -15.75
N ILE A 62 29.63 -2.43 -15.74
CA ILE A 62 28.69 -1.48 -16.34
C ILE A 62 28.61 -1.69 -17.86
N PHE A 63 29.76 -1.84 -18.53
CA PHE A 63 29.83 -2.11 -19.96
C PHE A 63 29.05 -3.38 -20.35
N ILE A 64 29.31 -4.50 -19.66
CA ILE A 64 28.59 -5.77 -19.88
C ILE A 64 27.09 -5.60 -19.64
N ARG A 65 26.69 -4.95 -18.54
CA ARG A 65 25.26 -4.72 -18.22
C ARG A 65 24.55 -3.93 -19.32
N LYS A 66 25.18 -2.86 -19.82
CA LYS A 66 24.62 -2.04 -20.92
C LYS A 66 24.41 -2.88 -22.19
N HIS A 67 25.40 -3.69 -22.58
CA HIS A 67 25.31 -4.53 -23.78
C HIS A 67 24.30 -5.67 -23.62
N ARG A 68 24.25 -6.33 -22.46
CA ARG A 68 23.21 -7.32 -22.15
C ARG A 68 21.81 -6.72 -22.25
N ALA A 69 21.63 -5.48 -21.80
CA ALA A 69 20.36 -4.78 -21.94
C ALA A 69 19.99 -4.48 -23.39
N LEU A 70 20.93 -4.38 -24.33
CA LEU A 70 20.63 -4.19 -25.76
C LEU A 70 20.07 -5.46 -26.40
N ILE A 71 20.57 -6.63 -26.00
CA ILE A 71 20.14 -7.94 -26.51
C ILE A 71 19.07 -8.62 -25.65
N ALA A 72 18.52 -7.91 -24.66
CA ALA A 72 17.50 -8.45 -23.77
C ALA A 72 16.28 -8.93 -24.58
N PRO A 73 15.81 -10.19 -24.40
CA PRO A 73 14.70 -10.76 -25.18
C PRO A 73 13.44 -9.89 -25.16
N ILE A 74 13.17 -9.23 -24.03
CA ILE A 74 12.00 -8.37 -23.83
C ILE A 74 11.93 -7.16 -24.79
N LYS A 75 13.06 -6.74 -25.37
CA LYS A 75 13.10 -5.68 -26.38
C LYS A 75 12.68 -6.13 -27.78
N ARG A 76 12.65 -7.45 -28.01
CA ARG A 76 12.26 -8.06 -29.29
C ARG A 76 10.81 -8.57 -29.29
N LEU A 77 10.13 -8.50 -28.14
CA LEU A 77 8.74 -8.94 -28.05
C LEU A 77 7.83 -8.00 -28.85
N PRO A 78 6.86 -8.55 -29.60
CA PRO A 78 5.78 -7.75 -30.17
C PRO A 78 5.02 -6.99 -29.07
N PRO A 79 4.47 -5.81 -29.38
CA PRO A 79 3.68 -5.02 -28.43
C PRO A 79 2.58 -5.83 -27.72
N ASP A 80 1.87 -6.69 -28.45
CA ASP A 80 0.73 -7.46 -27.90
C ASP A 80 1.17 -8.48 -26.83
N ILE A 81 2.31 -9.15 -27.08
CA ILE A 81 2.90 -10.09 -26.12
C ILE A 81 3.39 -9.31 -24.90
N LEU A 82 4.03 -8.16 -25.11
CA LEU A 82 4.53 -7.33 -24.01
C LEU A 82 3.38 -6.76 -23.15
N SER A 83 2.26 -6.33 -23.77
CA SER A 83 1.05 -5.92 -23.05
C SER A 83 0.43 -7.08 -22.27
N THR A 84 0.45 -8.29 -22.81
CA THR A 84 -0.01 -9.50 -22.09
C THR A 84 0.84 -9.76 -20.86
N VAL A 85 2.17 -9.64 -20.98
CA VAL A 85 3.09 -9.72 -19.83
C VAL A 85 2.77 -8.64 -18.81
N PHE A 86 2.55 -7.38 -19.24
CA PHE A 86 2.20 -6.30 -18.33
C PHE A 86 0.93 -6.58 -17.53
N LEU A 87 -0.11 -7.11 -18.19
CA LEU A 87 -1.36 -7.47 -17.54
C LEU A 87 -1.19 -8.63 -16.55
N ALA A 88 -0.35 -9.61 -16.88
CA ALA A 88 -0.01 -10.72 -15.99
C ALA A 88 0.80 -10.27 -14.76
N CYS A 89 1.47 -9.12 -14.81
CA CYS A 89 2.15 -8.53 -13.65
C CYS A 89 1.19 -7.83 -12.67
N LEU A 90 -0.09 -7.65 -13.02
CA LEU A 90 -1.05 -7.07 -12.09
C LEU A 90 -1.38 -8.09 -10.98
N PRO A 91 -1.51 -7.64 -9.72
CA PRO A 91 -1.89 -8.53 -8.64
C PRO A 91 -3.25 -9.15 -8.93
N VAL A 92 -3.39 -10.44 -8.62
CA VAL A 92 -4.70 -11.07 -8.50
C VAL A 92 -5.35 -10.44 -7.28
N ILE A 93 -6.42 -9.67 -7.49
CA ILE A 93 -7.07 -8.89 -6.42
C ILE A 93 -7.85 -9.85 -5.52
N GLU A 94 -7.13 -10.53 -4.63
CA GLU A 94 -7.70 -11.28 -3.51
C GLU A 94 -7.17 -10.74 -2.17
N SER A 95 -5.94 -10.22 -2.15
CA SER A 95 -5.28 -9.60 -1.00
C SER A 95 -4.96 -8.11 -1.21
N THR A 96 -4.78 -7.42 -0.11
CA THR A 96 -4.70 -5.96 0.15
C THR A 96 -3.58 -5.16 -0.56
N GLU A 97 -2.99 -5.65 -1.66
CA GLU A 97 -1.58 -5.32 -1.96
C GLU A 97 -1.30 -4.21 -2.98
N ALA A 98 -2.28 -3.51 -3.58
CA ALA A 98 -1.95 -2.49 -4.58
C ALA A 98 -2.82 -1.23 -4.52
N ALA A 99 -2.80 -0.54 -3.36
CA ALA A 99 -3.23 0.86 -3.32
C ALA A 99 -2.55 1.66 -4.46
N ILE A 100 -3.21 2.72 -4.95
CA ILE A 100 -2.64 3.61 -5.98
C ILE A 100 -1.37 4.29 -5.43
N THR A 101 -0.24 3.62 -5.63
CA THR A 101 1.06 3.99 -5.11
C THR A 101 2.09 4.04 -6.24
N PRO A 102 3.23 4.73 -6.04
CA PRO A 102 4.33 4.71 -7.00
C PRO A 102 4.85 3.31 -7.34
N ASN A 103 4.63 2.34 -6.43
CA ASN A 103 5.08 0.96 -6.58
C ASN A 103 4.07 0.06 -7.29
N HIS A 104 2.88 0.58 -7.65
CA HIS A 104 1.89 -0.19 -8.39
C HIS A 104 2.49 -0.71 -9.72
N PRO A 105 2.30 -1.98 -10.11
CA PRO A 105 2.96 -2.57 -11.28
C PRO A 105 2.76 -1.76 -12.57
N ALA A 106 1.54 -1.28 -12.83
CA ALA A 106 1.26 -0.43 -14.00
C ALA A 106 2.11 0.86 -14.02
N VAL A 107 2.37 1.46 -12.85
CA VAL A 107 3.22 2.65 -12.70
C VAL A 107 4.66 2.27 -12.97
N VAL A 108 5.18 1.27 -12.27
CA VAL A 108 6.57 0.81 -12.42
C VAL A 108 6.88 0.48 -13.89
N ILE A 109 5.99 -0.27 -14.55
CA ILE A 109 6.09 -0.61 -15.98
C ILE A 109 6.16 0.65 -16.85
N SER A 110 5.31 1.65 -16.57
CA SER A 110 5.29 2.92 -17.32
C SER A 110 6.55 3.78 -17.14
N HIS A 111 7.42 3.46 -16.16
CA HIS A 111 8.66 4.18 -15.87
C HIS A 111 9.94 3.45 -16.33
N VAL A 112 9.84 2.27 -16.96
CA VAL A 112 11.01 1.50 -17.40
C VAL A 112 11.75 2.16 -18.57
N CYS A 113 11.05 2.48 -19.65
CA CYS A 113 11.60 3.20 -20.81
C CYS A 113 10.48 3.85 -21.63
N ARG A 114 10.83 4.69 -22.62
CA ARG A 114 9.86 5.40 -23.46
C ARG A 114 8.87 4.46 -24.17
N GLN A 115 9.35 3.34 -24.71
CA GLN A 115 8.50 2.38 -25.41
C GLN A 115 7.48 1.72 -24.46
N TRP A 116 7.92 1.32 -23.26
CA TRP A 116 7.05 0.72 -22.26
C TRP A 116 6.04 1.72 -21.70
N ARG A 117 6.45 2.97 -21.53
CA ARG A 117 5.55 4.06 -21.14
C ARG A 117 4.42 4.22 -22.15
N GLN A 118 4.75 4.31 -23.44
CA GLN A 118 3.76 4.45 -24.49
C GLN A 118 2.80 3.26 -24.50
N LEU A 119 3.34 2.04 -24.53
CA LEU A 119 2.54 0.82 -24.54
C LEU A 119 1.64 0.67 -23.31
N SER A 120 2.14 1.03 -22.12
CA SER A 120 1.38 1.01 -20.88
C SER A 120 0.20 2.01 -20.91
N LEU A 121 0.41 3.21 -21.44
CA LEU A 121 -0.65 4.20 -21.61
C LEU A 121 -1.67 3.80 -22.68
N ASP A 122 -1.24 3.09 -23.73
CA ASP A 122 -2.12 2.58 -24.77
C ASP A 122 -2.95 1.37 -24.31
N THR A 123 -2.43 0.59 -23.35
CA THR A 123 -3.09 -0.57 -22.77
C THR A 123 -4.02 -0.17 -21.62
N ALA A 124 -5.21 0.33 -21.95
CA ALA A 124 -6.18 0.87 -20.99
C ALA A 124 -6.56 -0.10 -19.85
N LEU A 125 -6.59 -1.42 -20.12
CA LEU A 125 -6.87 -2.45 -19.13
C LEU A 125 -5.91 -2.44 -17.93
N LEU A 126 -4.66 -1.98 -18.09
CA LEU A 126 -3.70 -1.84 -16.98
C LEU A 126 -4.17 -0.88 -15.89
N TRP A 127 -5.05 0.05 -16.23
CA TRP A 127 -5.55 1.12 -15.37
C TRP A 127 -6.98 0.90 -14.90
N SER A 128 -7.59 -0.23 -15.29
CA SER A 128 -9.00 -0.57 -14.99
C SER A 128 -9.24 -1.05 -13.54
N ARG A 129 -8.16 -1.41 -12.84
CA ARG A 129 -8.17 -1.86 -11.45
C ARG A 129 -7.81 -0.70 -10.53
N ILE A 130 -8.76 -0.29 -9.70
CA ILE A 130 -8.65 0.90 -8.86
C ILE A 130 -8.79 0.47 -7.40
N GLN A 131 -7.75 0.69 -6.61
CA GLN A 131 -7.74 0.37 -5.18
C GLN A 131 -7.57 1.64 -4.35
N LEU A 132 -8.60 1.96 -3.57
CA LEU A 132 -8.66 3.14 -2.72
C LEU A 132 -8.65 2.69 -1.26
N ILE A 133 -7.56 2.98 -0.56
CA ILE A 133 -7.47 2.78 0.88
C ILE A 133 -7.29 4.16 1.48
N LEU A 134 -8.24 4.57 2.31
CA LEU A 134 -8.10 5.83 3.03
C LEU A 134 -7.22 5.64 4.26
N PRO A 135 -6.40 6.64 4.61
CA PRO A 135 -5.61 6.60 5.82
C PRO A 135 -6.54 6.52 7.04
N TYR A 136 -6.34 5.50 7.89
CA TYR A 136 -7.04 5.36 9.15
C TYR A 136 -6.39 6.30 10.17
N VAL A 137 -7.17 7.22 10.75
CA VAL A 137 -6.68 8.09 11.84
C VAL A 137 -6.93 7.36 13.15
N ASN A 138 -5.89 6.77 13.73
CA ASN A 138 -5.98 6.07 15.02
C ASN A 138 -5.53 6.99 16.16
N TYR A 139 -6.45 7.35 17.06
CA TYR A 139 -6.17 8.19 18.23
C TYR A 139 -5.63 7.42 19.44
N ASP A 140 -5.70 6.08 19.46
CA ASP A 140 -5.39 5.27 20.65
C ASP A 140 -3.90 5.27 21.07
N ARG A 141 -3.03 5.98 20.34
CA ARG A 141 -1.58 6.03 20.64
C ARG A 141 -1.12 7.31 21.33
N PHE A 142 -1.97 8.31 21.54
CA PHE A 142 -1.55 9.57 22.14
C PHE A 142 -1.90 9.62 23.62
N PRO A 143 -0.91 9.82 24.53
CA PRO A 143 -1.20 10.02 25.94
C PRO A 143 -2.05 11.29 26.12
N PRO A 144 -2.99 11.30 27.08
CA PRO A 144 -3.89 12.42 27.30
C PRO A 144 -3.16 13.51 28.09
N ALA A 145 -2.32 14.30 27.41
CA ALA A 145 -1.84 15.61 27.90
C ALA A 145 -0.93 16.28 26.86
N GLN A 146 -1.52 16.94 25.87
CA GLN A 146 -1.06 18.22 25.31
C GLN A 146 -2.02 18.64 24.18
N GLU A 147 -3.00 19.48 24.51
CA GLU A 147 -3.91 20.17 23.59
C GLU A 147 -3.15 21.22 22.75
N VAL A 148 -2.22 20.79 21.91
CA VAL A 148 -1.60 21.62 20.87
C VAL A 148 -2.24 21.28 19.53
N ASP A 149 -2.12 22.16 18.53
CA ASP A 149 -2.60 22.16 17.12
C ASP A 149 -2.54 20.84 16.30
N LEU A 150 -2.17 19.71 16.91
CA LEU A 150 -2.05 18.37 16.34
C LEU A 150 -3.24 17.92 15.49
N ASN A 151 -4.47 18.32 15.84
CA ASN A 151 -5.66 17.98 15.05
C ASN A 151 -5.74 18.78 13.73
N ALA A 152 -5.31 20.05 13.72
CA ALA A 152 -5.26 20.85 12.50
C ALA A 152 -4.16 20.36 11.55
N GLU A 153 -2.99 20.00 12.08
CA GLU A 153 -1.92 19.38 11.30
C GLU A 153 -2.33 18.01 10.77
N THR A 154 -3.00 17.18 11.59
CA THR A 154 -3.52 15.87 11.17
C THR A 154 -4.58 16.00 10.08
N ALA A 155 -5.50 16.96 10.20
CA ALA A 155 -6.48 17.28 9.17
C ALA A 155 -5.79 17.71 7.87
N ALA A 156 -4.79 18.60 7.92
CA ALA A 156 -4.04 19.02 6.74
C ALA A 156 -3.28 17.85 6.06
N LEU A 157 -2.68 16.95 6.84
CA LEU A 157 -2.05 15.74 6.33
C LEU A 157 -3.06 14.80 5.67
N PHE A 158 -4.22 14.62 6.29
CA PHE A 158 -5.33 13.84 5.73
C PHE A 158 -5.82 14.44 4.40
N GLU A 159 -6.07 15.75 4.36
CA GLU A 159 -6.48 16.45 3.14
C GLU A 159 -5.44 16.31 2.02
N SER A 160 -4.15 16.43 2.35
CA SER A 160 -3.06 16.22 1.39
C SER A 160 -2.99 14.77 0.88
N ALA A 161 -3.24 13.78 1.74
CA ALA A 161 -3.33 12.37 1.34
C ALA A 161 -4.54 12.11 0.43
N VAL A 162 -5.72 12.62 0.79
CA VAL A 162 -6.94 12.47 -0.01
C VAL A 162 -6.81 13.18 -1.35
N ARG A 163 -6.22 14.37 -1.40
CA ARG A 163 -5.97 15.09 -2.65
C ARG A 163 -5.07 14.28 -3.58
N ARG A 164 -3.95 13.74 -3.07
CA ARG A 164 -3.08 12.86 -3.86
C ARG A 164 -3.81 11.62 -4.37
N LEU A 165 -4.66 11.02 -3.53
CA LEU A 165 -5.47 9.87 -3.93
C LEU A 165 -6.48 10.24 -5.01
N PHE A 166 -7.15 11.39 -4.88
CA PHE A 166 -8.10 11.92 -5.87
C PHE A 166 -7.42 12.19 -7.21
N ASP A 167 -6.28 12.88 -7.20
CA ASP A 167 -5.51 13.19 -8.41
C ASP A 167 -5.06 11.90 -9.12
N ALA A 168 -4.54 10.94 -8.35
CA ALA A 168 -4.11 9.66 -8.89
C ALA A 168 -5.29 8.84 -9.43
N THR A 169 -6.43 8.84 -8.74
CA THR A 169 -7.66 8.18 -9.20
C THR A 169 -8.15 8.79 -10.50
N THR A 170 -8.14 10.12 -10.62
CA THR A 170 -8.54 10.84 -11.85
C THR A 170 -7.66 10.44 -13.02
N VAL A 171 -6.34 10.35 -12.80
CA VAL A 171 -5.40 9.88 -13.83
C VAL A 171 -5.67 8.42 -14.21
N TRP A 172 -6.01 7.54 -13.26
CA TRP A 172 -6.30 6.13 -13.53
C TRP A 172 -7.57 5.99 -14.35
N LEU A 173 -8.63 6.70 -13.95
CA LEU A 173 -9.90 6.72 -14.68
C LEU A 173 -9.69 7.21 -16.12
N SER A 174 -8.96 8.31 -16.31
CA SER A 174 -8.62 8.82 -17.64
C SER A 174 -7.88 7.78 -18.50
N ARG A 175 -6.89 7.09 -17.92
CA ARG A 175 -6.10 6.06 -18.63
C ARG A 175 -6.87 4.77 -18.88
N SER A 176 -7.85 4.45 -18.03
CA SER A 176 -8.73 3.28 -18.21
C SER A 176 -9.68 3.42 -19.40
N LYS A 177 -9.79 4.61 -20.00
CA LYS A 177 -10.64 4.93 -21.15
C LYS A 177 -12.07 4.44 -20.95
N GLY A 178 -12.57 3.50 -21.74
CA GLY A 178 -13.90 2.91 -21.63
C GLY A 178 -13.92 1.50 -21.02
N CYS A 179 -12.79 1.01 -20.52
CA CYS A 179 -12.69 -0.35 -19.99
C CYS A 179 -13.62 -0.57 -18.78
N PRO A 180 -14.16 -1.78 -18.59
CA PRO A 180 -14.88 -2.11 -17.37
C PRO A 180 -13.96 -1.98 -16.15
N LEU A 181 -14.49 -1.43 -15.06
CA LEU A 181 -13.72 -1.10 -13.87
C LEU A 181 -13.89 -2.17 -12.79
N THR A 182 -12.77 -2.47 -12.12
CA THR A 182 -12.74 -3.24 -10.87
C THR A 182 -12.32 -2.29 -9.76
N ILE A 183 -13.22 -2.02 -8.82
CA ILE A 183 -12.99 -1.04 -7.76
C ILE A 183 -12.95 -1.75 -6.41
N PHE A 184 -11.85 -1.52 -5.69
CA PHE A 184 -11.74 -1.84 -4.28
C PHE A 184 -11.70 -0.53 -3.49
N MET A 185 -12.55 -0.41 -2.47
CA MET A 185 -12.52 0.71 -1.54
C MET A 185 -12.52 0.20 -0.10
N GLU A 186 -11.59 0.69 0.69
CA GLU A 186 -11.57 0.57 2.15
C GLU A 186 -11.57 1.98 2.74
N ALA A 187 -12.66 2.30 3.43
CA ALA A 187 -12.96 3.67 3.85
C ALA A 187 -13.72 3.69 5.19
N SER A 188 -13.41 4.69 6.02
CA SER A 188 -14.08 4.96 7.29
C SER A 188 -14.52 6.42 7.35
N GLU A 189 -15.76 6.64 7.78
CA GLU A 189 -16.32 7.96 8.06
C GLU A 189 -16.11 8.41 9.51
N GLY A 190 -15.83 7.47 10.42
CA GLY A 190 -15.68 7.76 11.83
C GLY A 190 -14.26 8.13 12.21
N VAL A 191 -14.16 9.03 13.19
CA VAL A 191 -12.95 9.25 13.96
C VAL A 191 -12.98 8.30 15.16
N ALA A 192 -11.93 7.49 15.35
CA ALA A 192 -11.84 6.65 16.56
C ALA A 192 -11.61 7.57 17.76
N GLY A 193 -12.58 7.73 18.66
CA GLY A 193 -12.45 8.51 19.90
C GLY A 193 -13.73 9.26 20.28
N GLY A 194 -14.37 8.86 21.39
CA GLY A 194 -15.67 9.36 21.85
C GLY A 194 -15.64 10.68 22.61
N SER A 195 -14.83 11.66 22.21
CA SER A 195 -14.79 12.97 22.89
C SER A 195 -15.28 14.10 21.98
N ASP A 196 -16.33 14.81 22.36
CA ASP A 196 -16.84 15.99 21.64
C ASP A 196 -15.91 17.21 21.86
N THR A 197 -14.83 17.32 21.09
CA THR A 197 -14.01 18.55 21.04
C THR A 197 -14.17 19.25 19.68
N HIS A 198 -14.13 20.59 19.66
CA HIS A 198 -14.26 21.39 18.43
C HIS A 198 -13.23 20.99 17.35
N GLN A 199 -12.07 20.47 17.75
CA GLN A 199 -11.02 20.04 16.84
C GLN A 199 -11.32 18.69 16.15
N LEU A 200 -12.08 17.79 16.78
CA LEU A 200 -12.56 16.55 16.16
C LEU A 200 -13.60 16.83 15.07
N LYS A 201 -14.39 17.91 15.20
CA LYS A 201 -15.32 18.37 14.17
C LYS A 201 -14.62 18.82 12.89
N ILE A 202 -13.49 19.54 13.00
CA ILE A 202 -12.72 19.98 11.83
C ILE A 202 -12.22 18.77 11.03
N LEU A 203 -11.64 17.78 11.71
CA LEU A 203 -11.17 16.56 11.06
C LEU A 203 -12.33 15.75 10.46
N GLU A 204 -13.44 15.60 11.17
CA GLU A 204 -14.64 14.93 10.67
C GLU A 204 -15.18 15.62 9.40
N GLU A 205 -15.24 16.95 9.38
CA GLU A 205 -15.63 17.73 8.21
C GLU A 205 -14.67 17.51 7.03
N SER A 206 -13.35 17.53 7.27
CA SER A 206 -12.35 17.22 6.23
C SER A 206 -12.46 15.78 5.71
N ILE A 207 -12.74 14.81 6.59
CA ILE A 207 -12.99 13.40 6.23
C ILE A 207 -14.22 13.29 5.32
N LEU A 208 -15.35 13.86 5.74
CA LEU A 208 -16.59 13.83 4.96
C LEU A 208 -16.44 14.57 3.63
N ALA A 209 -15.78 15.73 3.61
CA ALA A 209 -15.55 16.48 2.38
C ALA A 209 -14.65 15.71 1.41
N GLY A 210 -13.57 15.09 1.91
CA GLY A 210 -12.66 14.26 1.13
C GLY A 210 -13.35 13.02 0.56
N LEU A 211 -14.10 12.31 1.40
CA LEU A 211 -14.92 11.17 1.00
C LEU A 211 -15.97 11.54 -0.04
N GLY A 212 -16.66 12.66 0.15
CA GLY A 212 -17.67 13.15 -0.78
C GLY A 212 -17.11 13.38 -2.18
N LYS A 213 -15.89 13.93 -2.28
CA LYS A 213 -15.20 14.11 -3.57
C LYS A 213 -14.85 12.77 -4.22
N LEU A 214 -14.26 11.83 -3.47
CA LEU A 214 -13.88 10.51 -3.99
C LEU A 214 -15.10 9.68 -4.41
N VAL A 215 -16.13 9.64 -3.57
CA VAL A 215 -17.38 8.93 -3.88
C VAL A 215 -18.03 9.53 -5.13
N SER A 216 -18.11 10.86 -5.24
CA SER A 216 -18.70 11.49 -6.42
C SER A 216 -17.90 11.21 -7.69
N LEU A 217 -16.56 11.18 -7.61
CA LEU A 217 -15.69 10.80 -8.72
C LEU A 217 -15.96 9.38 -9.19
N LEU A 218 -16.07 8.42 -8.25
CA LEU A 218 -16.35 7.03 -8.59
C LEU A 218 -17.76 6.88 -9.18
N LEU A 219 -18.77 7.51 -8.57
CA LEU A 219 -20.15 7.45 -9.03
C LEU A 219 -20.32 8.01 -10.44
N GLY A 220 -19.50 8.98 -10.85
CA GLY A 220 -19.45 9.47 -12.23
C GLY A 220 -19.11 8.38 -13.26
N GLU A 221 -18.41 7.34 -12.83
CA GLU A 221 -17.96 6.22 -13.67
C GLU A 221 -18.74 4.91 -13.39
N SER A 222 -19.81 4.98 -12.59
CA SER A 222 -20.66 3.85 -12.16
C SER A 222 -21.14 2.97 -13.31
N LYS A 223 -21.42 3.57 -14.47
CA LYS A 223 -21.91 2.84 -15.65
C LYS A 223 -20.95 1.78 -16.18
N ARG A 224 -19.67 1.90 -15.85
CA ARG A 224 -18.59 1.01 -16.30
C ARG A 224 -18.11 0.06 -15.20
N TRP A 225 -18.74 0.04 -14.03
CA TRP A 225 -18.32 -0.86 -12.96
C TRP A 225 -18.70 -2.30 -13.29
N GLU A 226 -17.70 -3.17 -13.41
CA GLU A 226 -17.90 -4.61 -13.60
C GLU A 226 -17.80 -5.35 -12.27
N GLN A 227 -16.88 -4.94 -11.40
CA GLN A 227 -16.66 -5.56 -10.10
C GLN A 227 -16.42 -4.49 -9.03
N VAL A 228 -17.08 -4.64 -7.89
CA VAL A 228 -16.86 -3.76 -6.73
C VAL A 228 -16.63 -4.57 -5.46
N ARG A 229 -15.67 -4.12 -4.66
CA ARG A 229 -15.41 -4.62 -3.31
C ARG A 229 -15.25 -3.46 -2.35
N PHE A 230 -16.26 -3.23 -1.53
CA PHE A 230 -16.30 -2.13 -0.59
C PHE A 230 -16.24 -2.65 0.85
N LYS A 231 -15.28 -2.14 1.62
CA LYS A 231 -15.18 -2.31 3.07
C LYS A 231 -15.38 -0.94 3.70
N LEU A 232 -16.56 -0.71 4.23
CA LEU A 232 -17.02 0.63 4.62
C LEU A 232 -17.32 0.65 6.12
N ALA A 233 -16.78 1.65 6.81
CA ALA A 233 -17.21 2.03 8.15
C ALA A 233 -18.05 3.31 8.03
N VAL A 234 -19.36 3.17 8.23
CA VAL A 234 -20.38 4.18 7.90
C VAL A 234 -20.95 4.81 9.17
N ILE A 235 -21.15 6.14 9.16
CA ILE A 235 -21.87 6.84 10.24
C ILE A 235 -23.38 6.55 10.08
N GLY A 236 -24.05 6.11 11.15
CA GLY A 236 -25.47 5.70 11.12
C GLY A 236 -26.47 6.80 10.71
N ASN A 237 -26.07 8.08 10.76
CA ASN A 237 -26.89 9.16 10.21
C ASN A 237 -26.76 9.21 8.67
N SER A 238 -27.67 8.52 7.99
CA SER A 238 -27.73 8.38 6.52
C SER A 238 -27.66 9.70 5.73
N ARG A 239 -28.07 10.84 6.30
CA ARG A 239 -28.02 12.14 5.60
C ARG A 239 -26.62 12.75 5.51
N ARG A 240 -25.71 12.41 6.42
CA ARG A 240 -24.34 12.94 6.42
C ARG A 240 -23.33 12.00 5.76
N SER A 241 -23.63 10.69 5.78
CA SER A 241 -22.76 9.67 5.23
C SER A 241 -22.59 9.81 3.71
N GLN A 242 -21.34 9.99 3.28
CA GLN A 242 -20.93 9.96 1.89
C GLN A 242 -20.80 8.53 1.35
N LEU A 243 -20.32 7.59 2.16
CA LEU A 243 -20.16 6.18 1.81
C LEU A 243 -21.49 5.48 1.61
N SER A 244 -22.54 5.89 2.34
CA SER A 244 -23.89 5.33 2.16
C SER A 244 -24.41 5.51 0.74
N ARG A 245 -24.00 6.57 0.02
CA ARG A 245 -24.38 6.82 -1.38
C ARG A 245 -23.96 5.70 -2.33
N LEU A 246 -22.88 4.97 -2.01
CA LEU A 246 -22.44 3.80 -2.77
C LEU A 246 -23.37 2.59 -2.61
N LEU A 247 -24.25 2.61 -1.60
CA LEU A 247 -25.17 1.54 -1.24
C LEU A 247 -26.59 1.73 -1.81
N PHE A 248 -26.91 2.89 -2.39
CA PHE A 248 -28.24 3.22 -2.92
C PHE A 248 -28.29 3.27 -4.46
N LEU A 249 -27.48 2.45 -5.13
CA LEU A 249 -27.39 2.43 -6.59
C LEU A 249 -28.50 1.57 -7.22
N THR A 250 -29.10 2.08 -8.29
CA THR A 250 -30.10 1.36 -9.08
C THR A 250 -29.45 0.54 -10.20
N PRO A 251 -30.15 -0.45 -10.78
CA PRO A 251 -29.65 -1.19 -11.94
C PRO A 251 -29.22 -0.32 -13.13
N GLN A 252 -29.81 0.86 -13.28
CA GLN A 252 -29.50 1.78 -14.38
C GLN A 252 -28.18 2.52 -14.15
N ASP A 253 -27.79 2.71 -12.88
CA ASP A 253 -26.53 3.36 -12.51
C ASP A 253 -25.34 2.41 -12.74
N VAL A 254 -25.55 1.10 -12.54
CA VAL A 254 -24.51 0.06 -12.63
C VAL A 254 -24.91 -1.10 -13.57
N PRO A 255 -25.09 -0.83 -14.88
CA PRO A 255 -25.70 -1.78 -15.81
C PRO A 255 -24.84 -3.02 -16.10
N ILE A 256 -23.51 -2.91 -16.01
CA ILE A 256 -22.57 -4.01 -16.33
C ILE A 256 -21.98 -4.69 -15.09
N LEU A 257 -22.49 -4.37 -13.90
CA LEU A 257 -21.96 -4.89 -12.64
C LEU A 257 -22.23 -6.39 -12.50
N ARG A 258 -21.15 -7.17 -12.46
CA ARG A 258 -21.19 -8.64 -12.37
C ARG A 258 -20.92 -9.16 -10.96
N LYS A 259 -20.02 -8.51 -10.22
CA LYS A 259 -19.65 -8.94 -8.86
C LYS A 259 -19.67 -7.77 -7.89
N ALA A 260 -20.35 -7.94 -6.77
CA ALA A 260 -20.34 -6.96 -5.68
C ALA A 260 -20.06 -7.64 -4.34
N SER A 261 -19.10 -7.12 -3.59
CA SER A 261 -18.79 -7.54 -2.22
C SER A 261 -18.80 -6.32 -1.32
N ILE A 262 -19.77 -6.22 -0.43
CA ILE A 262 -19.93 -5.08 0.48
C ILE A 262 -19.84 -5.57 1.92
N VAL A 263 -18.88 -5.04 2.65
CA VAL A 263 -18.67 -5.28 4.08
C VAL A 263 -18.88 -3.97 4.80
N ILE A 264 -19.89 -3.91 5.65
CA ILE A 264 -20.19 -2.75 6.48
C ILE A 264 -19.72 -3.07 7.90
N ASN A 265 -18.67 -2.38 8.33
CA ASN A 265 -18.18 -2.44 9.70
C ASN A 265 -18.90 -1.38 10.52
N PRO A 266 -19.51 -1.73 11.67
CA PRO A 266 -20.06 -0.72 12.56
C PRO A 266 -18.91 0.08 13.15
N LEU A 267 -19.03 1.40 13.13
CA LEU A 267 -18.24 2.25 14.02
C LEU A 267 -18.87 2.10 15.40
N GLU A 268 -18.29 1.25 16.25
CA GLU A 268 -18.65 1.24 17.67
C GLU A 268 -18.27 2.61 18.23
N ILE A 269 -19.28 3.46 18.46
CA ILE A 269 -19.08 4.63 19.30
C ILE A 269 -18.73 4.06 20.67
N LEU A 270 -17.51 4.27 21.14
CA LEU A 270 -17.07 4.03 22.52
C LEU A 270 -17.79 5.00 23.48
N GLU A 271 -19.10 5.16 23.35
CA GLU A 271 -19.94 5.64 24.43
C GLU A 271 -20.24 4.42 25.29
N ALA A 272 -19.44 4.22 26.34
CA ALA A 272 -19.93 3.44 27.46
C ALA A 272 -21.29 4.04 27.85
N PRO A 273 -22.38 3.26 27.85
CA PRO A 273 -23.68 3.82 28.14
C PRO A 273 -23.65 4.31 29.58
N ILE A 274 -23.81 5.63 29.77
CA ILE A 274 -23.92 6.26 31.10
C ILE A 274 -25.13 5.67 31.87
N ASN A 275 -26.02 4.94 31.20
CA ASN A 275 -27.09 4.15 31.81
C ASN A 275 -27.20 2.73 31.20
N PRO A 276 -27.10 1.65 32.00
CA PRO A 276 -27.26 0.27 31.53
C PRO A 276 -28.70 -0.10 31.10
N SER A 277 -29.64 0.85 31.11
CA SER A 277 -31.03 0.67 30.70
C SER A 277 -31.38 1.26 29.32
N MET A 278 -30.46 1.96 28.65
CA MET A 278 -30.65 2.35 27.26
C MET A 278 -30.26 1.18 26.36
N GLU A 279 -31.25 0.55 25.72
CA GLU A 279 -30.97 -0.34 24.60
C GLU A 279 -30.07 0.39 23.59
N PRO A 280 -29.04 -0.28 23.01
CA PRO A 280 -28.21 0.33 21.99
C PRO A 280 -29.16 0.86 20.93
N ALA A 281 -29.17 2.19 20.78
CA ALA A 281 -30.18 2.89 20.01
C ALA A 281 -30.36 2.20 18.67
N ARG A 282 -31.60 2.22 18.16
CA ARG A 282 -32.06 1.69 16.87
C ARG A 282 -31.31 2.36 15.69
N PHE A 283 -30.00 2.18 15.64
CA PHE A 283 -29.00 2.94 14.86
C PHE A 283 -29.02 2.54 13.39
N TRP A 284 -29.46 1.31 13.13
CA TRP A 284 -29.68 0.76 11.80
C TRP A 284 -31.15 0.77 11.37
N ASP A 285 -32.08 1.23 12.23
CA ASP A 285 -33.49 1.37 11.85
C ASP A 285 -33.65 2.54 10.88
N GLY A 286 -33.71 2.26 9.58
CA GLY A 286 -33.93 3.26 8.54
C GLY A 286 -32.92 3.21 7.38
N LEU A 287 -31.82 2.46 7.52
CA LEU A 287 -31.00 2.07 6.37
C LEU A 287 -31.81 1.08 5.53
N SER A 288 -32.60 1.61 4.62
CA SER A 288 -33.30 0.86 3.59
C SER A 288 -32.37 0.78 2.38
N MET A 289 -31.40 -0.13 2.38
CA MET A 289 -30.52 -0.28 1.22
C MET A 289 -31.36 -0.51 -0.03
N GLY A 290 -31.30 0.45 -0.95
CA GLY A 290 -31.74 0.28 -2.33
C GLY A 290 -30.84 -0.80 -2.88
N THR A 291 -31.38 -2.00 -3.00
CA THR A 291 -30.55 -3.17 -3.23
C THR A 291 -29.84 -2.98 -4.56
N ILE A 292 -28.51 -3.14 -4.58
CA ILE A 292 -27.73 -3.13 -5.82
C ILE A 292 -28.21 -4.33 -6.62
N HIS A 293 -29.25 -4.10 -7.40
CA HIS A 293 -29.80 -5.02 -8.36
C HIS A 293 -29.14 -4.63 -9.66
N GLY A 294 -28.20 -5.44 -10.16
CA GLY A 294 -27.71 -5.29 -11.53
C GLY A 294 -28.42 -6.33 -12.40
N GLN A 295 -28.84 -5.96 -13.60
CA GLN A 295 -29.36 -6.96 -14.57
C GLN A 295 -28.31 -8.02 -14.91
N ALA A 296 -27.02 -7.66 -14.84
CA ALA A 296 -25.88 -8.53 -15.09
C ALA A 296 -25.23 -9.11 -13.83
N LEU A 297 -25.82 -8.92 -12.64
CA LEU A 297 -25.21 -9.29 -11.37
C LEU A 297 -25.18 -10.82 -11.20
N GLN A 298 -23.98 -11.37 -11.13
CA GLN A 298 -23.73 -12.82 -11.00
C GLN A 298 -23.42 -13.21 -9.54
N SER A 299 -22.82 -12.31 -8.76
CA SER A 299 -22.41 -12.57 -7.38
C SER A 299 -22.60 -11.34 -6.52
N LEU A 300 -23.24 -11.52 -5.36
CA LEU A 300 -23.42 -10.49 -4.33
C LEU A 300 -23.09 -11.06 -2.95
N THR A 301 -22.08 -10.48 -2.31
CA THR A 301 -21.75 -10.75 -0.90
C THR A 301 -22.03 -9.49 -0.10
N LEU A 302 -22.86 -9.60 0.93
CA LEU A 302 -23.20 -8.49 1.82
C LEU A 302 -22.97 -8.94 3.26
N VAL A 303 -22.11 -8.23 3.98
CA VAL A 303 -21.85 -8.44 5.41
C VAL A 303 -22.25 -7.17 6.14
N CYS A 304 -23.23 -7.29 7.04
CA CYS A 304 -23.76 -6.18 7.84
C CYS A 304 -23.82 -6.54 9.34
N PRO A 305 -23.81 -5.55 10.25
CA PRO A 305 -23.96 -5.79 11.68
C PRO A 305 -25.31 -6.42 12.02
N LYS A 306 -25.35 -7.27 13.07
CA LYS A 306 -26.54 -8.03 13.50
C LYS A 306 -27.76 -7.16 13.81
N ASN A 307 -27.55 -5.88 14.12
CA ASN A 307 -28.61 -4.95 14.54
C ASN A 307 -29.31 -4.29 13.34
N ALA A 308 -28.85 -4.55 12.11
CA ALA A 308 -29.43 -4.05 10.85
C ALA A 308 -30.56 -4.95 10.29
N THR A 309 -31.36 -5.54 11.18
CA THR A 309 -32.41 -6.55 10.88
C THR A 309 -33.58 -6.05 10.03
N LYS A 310 -33.71 -4.74 9.78
CA LYS A 310 -34.73 -4.15 8.90
C LYS A 310 -34.27 -3.83 7.48
N LEU A 311 -33.05 -4.23 7.10
CA LEU A 311 -32.62 -4.15 5.71
C LEU A 311 -33.57 -5.01 4.84
N ARG A 312 -34.38 -4.36 4.01
CA ARG A 312 -35.18 -5.06 2.98
C ARG A 312 -34.21 -5.62 1.93
N VAL A 313 -33.73 -6.84 2.15
CA VAL A 313 -32.83 -7.53 1.23
C VAL A 313 -33.64 -8.21 0.12
N LEU A 314 -33.37 -7.77 -1.12
CA LEU A 314 -33.47 -8.46 -2.41
C LEU A 314 -34.81 -9.16 -2.71
N GLN A 315 -35.65 -8.55 -3.54
CA GLN A 315 -36.64 -9.30 -4.33
C GLN A 315 -35.97 -9.75 -5.63
N PHE A 316 -35.51 -11.01 -5.68
CA PHE A 316 -35.11 -11.63 -6.95
C PHE A 316 -36.38 -12.05 -7.70
N GLY A 317 -36.60 -11.50 -8.90
CA GLY A 317 -37.59 -12.02 -9.84
C GLY A 317 -37.03 -13.26 -10.55
N GLY A 318 -37.29 -14.45 -10.01
CA GLY A 318 -36.91 -15.72 -10.63
C GLY A 318 -36.84 -16.88 -9.65
N ALA A 319 -37.00 -18.11 -10.15
CA ALA A 319 -37.23 -19.38 -9.43
C ALA A 319 -36.21 -19.78 -8.32
N MET A 320 -35.19 -18.95 -8.05
CA MET A 320 -34.27 -19.11 -6.91
C MET A 320 -34.79 -18.49 -5.59
N ALA A 321 -36.01 -17.93 -5.59
CA ALA A 321 -36.62 -17.29 -4.42
C ALA A 321 -36.92 -18.25 -3.25
N ASP A 322 -37.18 -19.54 -3.53
CA ASP A 322 -37.63 -20.49 -2.52
C ASP A 322 -36.49 -21.12 -1.69
N SER A 323 -35.26 -21.14 -2.19
CA SER A 323 -34.10 -21.70 -1.48
C SER A 323 -33.53 -20.75 -0.43
N LEU A 324 -33.61 -19.43 -0.67
CA LEU A 324 -33.14 -18.37 0.25
C LEU A 324 -34.09 -18.19 1.45
N ASN A 325 -35.40 -18.37 1.27
CA ASN A 325 -36.37 -18.18 2.34
C ASN A 325 -36.36 -19.31 3.39
N ARG A 326 -35.98 -20.55 3.03
CA ARG A 326 -35.89 -21.67 3.98
C ARG A 326 -34.69 -21.60 4.94
N ARG A 327 -33.64 -20.82 4.63
CA ARG A 327 -32.42 -20.75 5.45
C ARG A 327 -32.40 -19.62 6.49
N ARG A 328 -33.48 -18.81 6.59
CA ARG A 328 -33.64 -17.76 7.61
C ARG A 328 -33.77 -18.28 9.05
N SER A 329 -34.07 -19.56 9.27
CA SER A 329 -34.41 -20.09 10.59
C SER A 329 -33.24 -20.69 11.39
N ALA A 330 -32.03 -20.78 10.83
CA ALA A 330 -30.88 -21.36 11.52
C ALA A 330 -29.82 -20.29 11.77
N GLY A 331 -29.74 -19.80 13.01
CA GLY A 331 -28.88 -18.69 13.40
C GLY A 331 -27.40 -19.00 13.30
N PHE A 332 -26.76 -18.55 12.22
CA PHE A 332 -25.34 -18.22 12.14
C PHE A 332 -25.14 -17.17 11.03
N ALA A 333 -24.25 -16.19 11.26
CA ALA A 333 -23.82 -15.26 10.23
C ALA A 333 -23.06 -16.03 9.14
N GLN A 334 -23.65 -16.19 7.96
CA GLN A 334 -23.06 -17.02 6.90
C GLN A 334 -22.37 -16.15 5.84
N VAL A 335 -21.08 -16.43 5.63
CA VAL A 335 -20.33 -16.08 4.43
C VAL A 335 -21.00 -16.78 3.24
N MET A 336 -21.49 -16.03 2.26
CA MET A 336 -21.97 -16.62 1.00
C MET A 336 -20.94 -16.40 -0.12
N SER A 337 -20.33 -17.50 -0.54
CA SER A 337 -19.71 -17.69 -1.85
C SER A 337 -20.37 -18.94 -2.43
N GLU A 338 -21.25 -18.78 -3.42
CA GLU A 338 -21.70 -19.90 -4.26
C GLU A 338 -21.50 -19.53 -5.73
N PRO A 339 -20.85 -20.39 -6.54
CA PRO A 339 -20.78 -20.21 -7.98
C PRO A 339 -22.10 -20.65 -8.61
N ALA A 340 -22.61 -19.87 -9.57
CA ALA A 340 -23.75 -20.29 -10.37
C ALA A 340 -23.34 -21.47 -11.27
N THR A 341 -23.89 -22.65 -11.02
CA THR A 341 -23.92 -23.75 -12.00
C THR A 341 -24.78 -23.36 -13.20
N VAL A 342 -24.26 -23.73 -14.37
CA VAL A 342 -24.70 -23.40 -15.75
C VAL A 342 -26.20 -23.57 -16.00
#